data_AF-A0A948E213-F1
#
_entry.id   AF-A0A948E213-F1
#
_cell.length_a   1.000
_cell.length_b   1.000
_cell.length_c   1.000
_cell.angle_alpha   90.00
_cell.angle_beta   90.00
_cell.angle_gamma   90.00
#
_symmetry.space_group_name_H-M   'P 1'
#
loop_
_entity.id
_entity.type
_entity.pdbx_description
1 polymer ?
#
loop_
_entity_poly.entity_id
_entity_poly.type
_entity_poly.pdbx_seq_one_letter_code
_entity_poly.pdbx_strand_id
1 'polypeptide(L)'
;MFFLLFFITSGPPAVWVENNYKSLKVNRDFPVFSTPSAHISLENGSYNREKRIFEGVDYIALKGDILKFSVVKSSGKYFFFKVSSNRYPCKSCWIDSRAVSLTSQIETEPKIPGKNDILSRLRKTANQRYCWGCNLSQGIPQISKFYKLKTDSWMWRFEGLDCSGLLYEATDSYTPRNSIDMIKYGEKVPVQGKSPKTIAGMLKPLDLIVWPGHVIIVLDNSQTIDAVNFDGKKHVGRVLIRDLEKNLRRLSTYRTPVNDFYSSPIASPRKYAVRRWYPE
;
A
#
# COMPACT_ATOMS: atom_id res chain seq x y z
N MET A 1 4.81 38.11 17.33
CA MET A 1 3.45 37.54 17.20
C MET A 1 2.89 38.01 15.86
N PHE A 2 3.12 37.26 14.78
CA PHE A 2 2.64 37.63 13.45
C PHE A 2 1.33 36.89 13.19
N PHE A 3 0.23 37.65 13.08
CA PHE A 3 -1.07 37.18 12.63
C PHE A 3 -1.27 37.62 11.18
N LEU A 4 -1.64 36.69 10.30
CA LEU A 4 -2.20 37.03 9.00
C LEU A 4 -3.66 36.57 8.99
N LEU A 5 -4.58 37.53 9.06
CA LEU A 5 -6.02 37.33 8.95
C LEU A 5 -6.41 37.26 7.48
N PHE A 6 -7.25 36.28 7.12
CA PHE A 6 -8.12 36.40 5.95
C PHE A 6 -9.56 36.12 6.40
N PHE A 7 -10.43 37.11 6.23
CA PHE A 7 -11.87 36.97 6.26
C PHE A 7 -12.44 37.79 5.13
N ILE A 8 -13.13 37.17 4.16
CA ILE A 8 -14.38 37.69 3.54
C ILE A 8 -15.23 36.49 3.04
N THR A 9 -16.36 36.31 3.74
CA THR A 9 -17.71 35.77 3.39
C THR A 9 -17.92 34.35 2.82
N SER A 10 -18.86 33.64 3.48
CA SER A 10 -19.58 32.41 3.08
C SER A 10 -18.80 31.09 2.87
N GLY A 11 -17.68 30.92 3.59
CA GLY A 11 -16.98 29.64 3.73
C GLY A 11 -17.12 29.00 5.13
N PRO A 12 -16.86 27.67 5.28
CA PRO A 12 -16.93 26.95 6.55
C PRO A 12 -15.91 27.46 7.57
N PRO A 13 -16.04 27.11 8.87
CA PRO A 13 -15.26 27.71 9.95
C PRO A 13 -13.76 27.62 9.67
N ALA A 14 -13.09 28.76 9.78
CA ALA A 14 -11.64 28.83 9.76
C ALA A 14 -11.10 27.80 10.77
N VAL A 15 -10.46 26.74 10.26
CA VAL A 15 -9.70 25.84 11.12
C VAL A 15 -8.45 26.61 11.51
N TRP A 16 -8.53 27.29 12.65
CA TRP A 16 -7.38 27.84 13.35
C TRP A 16 -6.45 26.68 13.65
N VAL A 17 -5.39 26.53 12.86
CA VAL A 17 -4.25 25.72 13.27
C VAL A 17 -3.43 26.62 14.16
N GLU A 18 -3.77 26.65 15.45
CA GLU A 18 -2.82 27.13 16.44
C GLU A 18 -1.50 26.36 16.25
N ASN A 19 -0.37 27.04 16.44
CA ASN A 19 1.00 26.47 16.33
C ASN A 19 1.25 25.21 17.19
N ASN A 20 0.26 24.77 17.96
CA ASN A 20 0.28 23.61 18.85
C ASN A 20 -0.09 22.28 18.16
N TYR A 21 -0.79 22.30 17.01
CA TYR A 21 -1.21 21.06 16.32
C TYR A 21 -0.45 20.87 15.01
N LYS A 22 0.46 19.87 14.99
CA LYS A 22 1.29 19.54 13.81
C LYS A 22 0.84 18.27 13.09
N SER A 23 -0.18 17.59 13.62
CA SER A 23 -0.57 16.27 13.19
C SER A 23 -2.09 16.10 13.12
N LEU A 24 -2.51 15.12 12.35
CA LEU A 24 -3.87 14.61 12.23
C LEU A 24 -3.91 13.19 12.77
N LYS A 25 -4.93 12.87 13.58
CA LYS A 25 -5.27 11.51 13.95
C LYS A 25 -6.37 10.99 13.03
N VAL A 26 -6.16 9.82 12.44
CA VAL A 26 -7.15 9.15 11.59
C VAL A 26 -8.21 8.49 12.47
N ASN A 27 -9.47 8.92 12.32
CA ASN A 27 -10.57 8.49 13.19
C ASN A 27 -11.18 7.15 12.79
N ARG A 28 -10.95 6.73 11.55
CA ARG A 28 -11.45 5.50 10.93
C ARG A 28 -10.59 5.17 9.71
N ASP A 29 -10.57 3.91 9.29
CA ASP A 29 -9.87 3.53 8.07
C ASP A 29 -10.41 4.35 6.89
N PHE A 30 -9.49 4.99 6.16
CA PHE A 30 -9.86 5.95 5.13
C PHE A 30 -8.83 5.97 3.98
N PRO A 31 -9.27 6.12 2.71
CA PRO A 31 -8.34 6.25 1.61
C PRO A 31 -7.53 7.54 1.72
N VAL A 32 -6.25 7.43 1.41
CA VAL A 32 -5.37 8.54 1.10
C VAL A 32 -5.23 8.60 -0.41
N PHE A 33 -5.63 9.74 -0.97
CA PHE A 33 -5.69 9.97 -2.41
C PHE A 33 -4.41 10.60 -2.94
N SER A 34 -4.08 10.29 -4.19
CA SER A 34 -2.96 10.91 -4.92
C SER A 34 -3.21 12.37 -5.27
N THR A 35 -4.50 12.74 -5.40
CA THR A 35 -4.95 14.10 -5.67
C THR A 35 -6.24 14.39 -4.90
N PRO A 36 -6.52 15.65 -4.52
CA PRO A 36 -7.77 16.00 -3.87
C PRO A 36 -8.99 15.86 -4.82
N SER A 37 -8.77 15.81 -6.14
CA SER A 37 -9.84 15.61 -7.13
C SER A 37 -10.17 14.13 -7.40
N ALA A 38 -9.49 13.17 -6.76
CA ALA A 38 -9.77 11.74 -6.93
C ALA A 38 -11.22 11.36 -6.55
N HIS A 39 -11.87 12.14 -5.69
CA HIS A 39 -13.28 11.97 -5.37
C HIS A 39 -14.20 12.12 -6.59
N ILE A 40 -13.82 12.92 -7.59
CA ILE A 40 -14.60 13.09 -8.83
C ILE A 40 -14.67 11.76 -9.57
N SER A 41 -13.55 11.03 -9.64
CA SER A 41 -13.51 9.70 -10.25
C SER A 41 -14.32 8.68 -9.44
N LEU A 42 -14.32 8.77 -8.10
CA LEU A 42 -15.17 7.93 -7.24
C LEU A 42 -16.66 8.15 -7.53
N GLU A 43 -17.08 9.42 -7.59
CA GLU A 43 -18.49 9.77 -7.77
C GLU A 43 -18.98 9.51 -9.20
N ASN A 44 -18.13 9.72 -10.20
CA ASN A 44 -18.44 9.45 -11.61
C ASN A 44 -18.28 7.96 -12.00
N GLY A 45 -17.71 7.15 -11.12
CA GLY A 45 -17.37 5.76 -11.39
C GLY A 45 -16.31 5.58 -12.47
N SER A 46 -15.34 6.50 -12.54
CA SER A 46 -14.23 6.46 -13.51
C SER A 46 -13.08 5.59 -12.98
N TYR A 47 -12.71 4.58 -13.75
CA TYR A 47 -11.60 3.68 -13.45
C TYR A 47 -10.87 3.28 -14.74
N ASN A 48 -9.64 2.81 -14.63
CA ASN A 48 -8.88 2.34 -15.78
C ASN A 48 -9.42 0.97 -16.22
N ARG A 49 -10.14 0.92 -17.35
CA ARG A 49 -10.80 -0.30 -17.84
C ARG A 49 -9.82 -1.38 -18.29
N GLU A 50 -8.72 -0.99 -18.91
CA GLU A 50 -7.69 -1.93 -19.40
C GLU A 50 -7.00 -2.63 -18.24
N LYS A 51 -6.59 -1.85 -17.24
CA LYS A 51 -5.93 -2.35 -16.04
C LYS A 51 -6.91 -2.88 -14.99
N ARG A 52 -8.21 -2.59 -15.13
CA ARG A 52 -9.29 -2.93 -14.18
C ARG A 52 -9.06 -2.42 -12.76
N ILE A 53 -8.57 -1.19 -12.63
CA ILE A 53 -8.18 -0.58 -11.35
C ILE A 53 -8.68 0.85 -11.21
N PHE A 54 -8.83 1.30 -9.97
CA PHE A 54 -8.97 2.70 -9.60
C PHE A 54 -7.59 3.29 -9.25
N GLU A 55 -7.11 4.28 -10.00
CA GLU A 55 -5.76 4.86 -9.83
C GLU A 55 -5.72 6.06 -8.86
N GLY A 56 -6.85 6.41 -8.22
CA GLY A 56 -6.96 7.59 -7.36
C GLY A 56 -6.51 7.38 -5.91
N VAL A 57 -6.33 6.14 -5.45
CA VAL A 57 -5.88 5.81 -4.09
C VAL A 57 -4.40 5.42 -4.10
N ASP A 58 -3.65 5.99 -3.15
CA ASP A 58 -2.28 5.62 -2.85
C ASP A 58 -2.22 4.48 -1.82
N TYR A 59 -2.88 4.67 -0.68
CA TYR A 59 -2.99 3.70 0.40
C TYR A 59 -4.22 3.98 1.26
N ILE A 60 -4.55 3.06 2.17
CA ILE A 60 -5.58 3.23 3.21
C ILE A 60 -4.86 3.53 4.52
N ALA A 61 -5.07 4.73 5.06
CA ALA A 61 -4.64 5.06 6.40
C ALA A 61 -5.56 4.36 7.42
N LEU A 62 -4.97 3.70 8.40
CA LEU A 62 -5.69 2.94 9.40
C LEU A 62 -6.16 3.83 10.54
N LYS A 63 -7.25 3.43 11.20
CA LYS A 63 -7.74 4.09 12.40
C LYS A 63 -6.63 4.17 13.46
N GLY A 64 -6.38 5.38 13.96
CA GLY A 64 -5.35 5.67 14.94
C GLY A 64 -4.04 6.17 14.34
N ASP A 65 -3.87 6.07 13.01
CA ASP A 65 -2.71 6.62 12.33
C ASP A 65 -2.54 8.11 12.62
N ILE A 66 -1.28 8.51 12.84
CA ILE A 66 -0.90 9.91 13.01
C ILE A 66 -0.18 10.36 11.75
N LEU A 67 -0.72 11.42 11.13
CA LEU A 67 -0.21 11.97 9.88
C LEU A 67 0.23 13.42 10.09
N LYS A 68 1.37 13.81 9.52
CA LYS A 68 1.73 15.23 9.42
C LYS A 68 0.89 15.86 8.33
N PHE A 69 0.53 17.12 8.48
CA PHE A 69 -0.19 17.87 7.43
C PHE A 69 0.46 19.22 7.18
N SER A 70 0.23 19.78 5.99
CA SER A 70 0.87 21.02 5.55
C SER A 70 -0.06 22.02 4.87
N VAL A 71 -1.08 21.52 4.15
CA VAL A 71 -1.96 22.35 3.32
C VAL A 71 -3.38 21.85 3.45
N VAL A 72 -4.34 22.77 3.44
CA VAL A 72 -5.76 22.48 3.25
C VAL A 72 -6.15 22.91 1.83
N LYS A 73 -6.85 22.05 1.10
CA LYS A 73 -7.36 22.36 -0.24
C LYS A 73 -8.80 21.94 -0.38
N SER A 74 -9.62 22.84 -0.93
CA SER A 74 -10.98 22.50 -1.37
C SER A 74 -10.96 21.83 -2.74
N SER A 75 -11.90 20.92 -2.95
CA SER A 75 -12.19 20.34 -4.27
C SER A 75 -13.67 19.98 -4.33
N GLY A 76 -14.43 20.74 -5.12
CA GLY A 76 -15.89 20.73 -5.05
C GLY A 76 -16.38 21.14 -3.67
N LYS A 77 -17.24 20.31 -3.06
CA LYS A 77 -17.78 20.50 -1.70
C LYS A 77 -16.92 19.89 -0.59
N TYR A 78 -15.77 19.32 -0.93
CA TYR A 78 -14.92 18.58 0.00
C TYR A 78 -13.66 19.37 0.36
N PHE A 79 -13.14 19.12 1.56
CA PHE A 79 -11.87 19.67 2.04
C PHE A 79 -10.89 18.53 2.31
N PHE A 80 -9.67 18.69 1.81
CA PHE A 80 -8.61 17.72 1.94
C PHE A 80 -7.39 18.33 2.62
N PHE A 81 -6.75 17.55 3.47
CA PHE A 81 -5.43 17.87 4.00
C PHE A 81 -4.36 17.19 3.15
N LYS A 82 -3.34 17.95 2.74
CA LYS A 82 -2.10 17.37 2.21
C LYS A 82 -1.31 16.78 3.37
N VAL A 83 -1.09 15.47 3.32
CA VAL A 83 -0.48 14.71 4.40
C VAL A 83 0.86 14.09 4.02
N SER A 84 1.66 13.80 5.03
CA SER A 84 2.84 12.94 4.94
C SER A 84 2.89 12.00 6.13
N SER A 85 3.52 10.85 5.91
CA SER A 85 3.76 9.81 6.91
C SER A 85 5.17 9.28 6.71
N ASN A 86 5.83 8.94 7.81
CA ASN A 86 7.11 8.22 7.77
C ASN A 86 6.93 6.80 7.21
N ARG A 87 5.74 6.21 7.35
CA ARG A 87 5.40 4.85 6.88
C ARG A 87 5.07 4.78 5.39
N TYR A 88 4.51 5.86 4.83
CA TYR A 88 4.26 5.98 3.39
C TYR A 88 4.86 7.28 2.83
N PRO A 89 6.09 7.23 2.28
CA PRO A 89 6.70 8.39 1.67
C PRO A 89 6.06 8.69 0.31
N CYS A 90 5.04 9.54 0.31
CA CYS A 90 4.40 10.03 -0.90
C CYS A 90 4.65 11.51 -1.14
N LYS A 91 4.80 11.88 -2.42
CA LYS A 91 5.02 13.26 -2.85
C LYS A 91 3.76 14.12 -2.71
N SER A 92 2.60 13.51 -2.91
CA SER A 92 1.29 14.17 -2.92
C SER A 92 0.23 13.19 -2.41
N CYS A 93 0.02 13.18 -1.10
CA CYS A 93 -1.06 12.44 -0.46
C CYS A 93 -2.09 13.40 0.12
N TRP A 94 -3.36 13.03 -0.02
CA TRP A 94 -4.49 13.83 0.41
C TRP A 94 -5.48 12.98 1.17
N ILE A 95 -5.85 13.40 2.38
CA ILE A 95 -6.90 12.75 3.16
C ILE A 95 -8.08 13.71 3.35
N ASP A 96 -9.29 13.18 3.28
CA ASP A 96 -10.51 13.97 3.50
C ASP A 96 -10.58 14.42 4.95
N SER A 97 -10.85 15.71 5.15
CA SER A 97 -10.96 16.33 6.47
C SER A 97 -11.97 15.66 7.40
N ARG A 98 -13.01 15.01 6.86
CA ARG A 98 -14.03 14.31 7.63
C ARG A 98 -13.54 13.00 8.27
N ALA A 99 -12.37 12.51 7.85
CA ALA A 99 -11.79 11.26 8.35
C ALA A 99 -10.83 11.47 9.53
N VAL A 100 -10.49 12.71 9.87
CA VAL A 100 -9.39 13.05 10.77
C VAL A 100 -9.79 14.06 11.85
N SER A 101 -8.98 14.12 12.91
CA SER A 101 -9.03 15.17 13.94
C SER A 101 -7.63 15.71 14.20
N LEU A 102 -7.53 16.99 14.57
CA LEU A 102 -6.26 17.57 14.99
C LEU A 102 -5.76 16.88 16.27
N THR A 103 -4.44 16.69 16.37
CA THR A 103 -3.80 16.06 17.53
C THR A 103 -2.40 16.62 17.76
N SER A 104 -1.97 16.62 19.02
CA SER A 104 -0.60 16.91 19.43
C SER A 104 0.31 15.67 19.38
N GLN A 105 -0.27 14.49 19.14
CA GLN A 105 0.47 13.23 19.02
C GLN A 105 1.42 13.27 17.82
N ILE A 106 2.52 12.54 17.94
CA ILE A 106 3.48 12.32 16.86
C ILE A 106 3.33 10.89 16.33
N GLU A 107 3.70 10.70 15.07
CA GLU A 107 3.74 9.36 14.47
C GLU A 107 4.80 8.51 15.18
N THR A 108 4.43 7.29 15.53
CA THR A 108 5.29 6.30 16.17
C THR A 108 5.41 5.08 15.26
N GLU A 109 6.56 4.41 15.30
CA GLU A 109 6.74 3.14 14.60
C GLU A 109 5.78 2.08 15.17
N PRO A 110 5.08 1.32 14.32
CA PRO A 110 4.21 0.25 14.76
C PRO A 110 5.02 -0.90 15.35
N LYS A 111 4.38 -1.72 16.19
CA LYS A 111 5.00 -2.94 16.71
C LYS A 111 4.91 -4.04 15.67
N ILE A 112 6.02 -4.72 15.42
CA ILE A 112 6.03 -5.89 14.55
C ILE A 112 5.21 -7.03 15.18
N PRO A 113 4.23 -7.61 14.46
CA PRO A 113 3.51 -8.77 14.96
C PRO A 113 4.39 -10.03 14.99
N GLY A 114 3.96 -11.06 15.71
CA GLY A 114 4.66 -12.35 15.75
C GLY A 114 4.70 -13.03 14.37
N LYS A 115 5.79 -13.73 14.06
CA LYS A 115 5.99 -14.40 12.76
C LYS A 115 4.81 -15.27 12.34
N ASN A 116 4.33 -16.09 13.28
CA ASN A 116 3.20 -17.00 13.04
C ASN A 116 1.89 -16.24 12.84
N ASP A 117 1.70 -15.10 13.51
CA ASP A 117 0.52 -14.25 13.33
C ASP A 117 0.51 -13.66 11.92
N ILE A 118 1.66 -13.14 11.46
CA ILE A 118 1.79 -12.60 10.09
C ILE A 118 1.50 -13.70 9.08
N LEU A 119 2.13 -14.87 9.19
CA LEU A 119 1.90 -15.99 8.27
C LEU A 119 0.44 -16.46 8.27
N SER A 120 -0.19 -16.53 9.44
CA SER A 120 -1.61 -16.87 9.58
C SER A 120 -2.51 -15.85 8.89
N ARG A 121 -2.26 -14.55 9.10
CA ARG A 121 -2.99 -13.45 8.44
C ARG A 121 -2.82 -13.51 6.92
N LEU A 122 -1.60 -13.67 6.43
CA LEU A 122 -1.32 -13.82 4.99
C LEU A 122 -2.13 -14.97 4.38
N ARG A 123 -2.12 -16.16 5.00
CA ARG A 123 -2.89 -17.32 4.52
C ARG A 123 -4.40 -17.05 4.46
N LYS A 124 -4.96 -16.31 5.43
CA LYS A 124 -6.38 -15.92 5.44
C LYS A 124 -6.77 -14.98 4.29
N THR A 125 -5.80 -14.32 3.66
CA THR A 125 -6.04 -13.47 2.47
C THR A 125 -6.12 -14.25 1.16
N ALA A 126 -5.92 -15.57 1.17
CA ALA A 126 -6.01 -16.37 -0.05
C ALA A 126 -7.37 -16.16 -0.75
N ASN A 127 -7.35 -16.01 -2.07
CA ASN A 127 -8.51 -15.70 -2.91
C ASN A 127 -9.18 -14.33 -2.67
N GLN A 128 -8.64 -13.47 -1.80
CA GLN A 128 -9.10 -12.07 -1.70
C GLN A 128 -8.89 -11.33 -3.02
N ARG A 129 -9.69 -10.29 -3.25
CA ARG A 129 -9.64 -9.51 -4.50
C ARG A 129 -8.35 -8.69 -4.60
N TYR A 130 -7.86 -8.54 -5.83
CA TYR A 130 -6.81 -7.57 -6.11
C TYR A 130 -7.41 -6.16 -6.17
N CYS A 131 -6.80 -5.21 -5.46
CA CYS A 131 -7.24 -3.82 -5.41
C CYS A 131 -6.01 -2.90 -5.40
N TRP A 132 -5.77 -2.18 -6.51
CA TRP A 132 -4.62 -1.29 -6.66
C TRP A 132 -4.66 -0.16 -5.63
N GLY A 133 -3.56 0.07 -4.92
CA GLY A 133 -3.49 1.08 -3.87
C GLY A 133 -4.15 0.64 -2.57
N CYS A 134 -4.73 -0.56 -2.48
CA CYS A 134 -5.47 -1.01 -1.30
C CYS A 134 -4.59 -1.89 -0.39
N ASN A 135 -4.75 -1.70 0.92
CA ASN A 135 -4.06 -2.44 1.98
C ASN A 135 -5.03 -2.82 3.12
N LEU A 136 -6.29 -3.09 2.78
CA LEU A 136 -7.32 -3.52 3.71
C LEU A 136 -8.24 -4.52 3.02
N SER A 137 -8.13 -5.78 3.39
CA SER A 137 -8.86 -6.90 2.77
C SER A 137 -10.39 -6.70 2.81
N GLN A 138 -10.89 -6.14 3.91
CA GLN A 138 -12.32 -5.86 4.12
C GLN A 138 -12.80 -4.56 3.45
N GLY A 139 -11.88 -3.74 2.93
CA GLY A 139 -12.17 -2.41 2.42
C GLY A 139 -12.77 -1.48 3.46
N ILE A 140 -13.50 -0.47 2.97
CA ILE A 140 -14.05 0.64 3.74
C ILE A 140 -15.56 0.71 3.45
N PRO A 141 -16.38 -0.15 4.07
CA PRO A 141 -17.81 -0.21 3.79
C PRO A 141 -18.54 1.13 3.98
N GLN A 142 -18.04 1.96 4.89
CA GLN A 142 -18.60 3.28 5.19
C GLN A 142 -18.31 4.35 4.14
N ILE A 143 -17.53 4.08 3.08
CA ILE A 143 -17.12 5.10 2.10
C ILE A 143 -18.31 5.76 1.39
N SER A 144 -19.41 5.02 1.20
CA SER A 144 -20.67 5.50 0.62
C SER A 144 -21.36 6.57 1.46
N LYS A 145 -21.01 6.69 2.75
CA LYS A 145 -21.48 7.77 3.62
C LYS A 145 -20.74 9.09 3.35
N PHE A 146 -19.58 9.03 2.69
CA PHE A 146 -18.71 10.19 2.44
C PHE A 146 -18.80 10.69 1.00
N TYR A 147 -18.97 9.79 0.04
CA TYR A 147 -19.02 10.09 -1.38
C TYR A 147 -20.26 9.48 -2.01
N LYS A 148 -20.84 10.18 -2.99
CA LYS A 148 -21.95 9.65 -3.77
C LYS A 148 -21.41 8.66 -4.79
N LEU A 149 -21.18 7.42 -4.36
CA LEU A 149 -20.66 6.38 -5.25
C LEU A 149 -21.65 6.08 -6.37
N LYS A 150 -21.14 5.93 -7.61
CA LYS A 150 -21.96 5.51 -8.75
C LYS A 150 -22.51 4.09 -8.60
N THR A 151 -21.74 3.21 -7.97
CA THR A 151 -22.14 1.84 -7.65
C THR A 151 -21.48 1.41 -6.35
N ASP A 152 -22.23 0.72 -5.50
CA ASP A 152 -21.71 0.13 -4.27
C ASP A 152 -21.09 -1.23 -4.58
N SER A 153 -19.85 -1.22 -5.06
CA SER A 153 -19.09 -2.43 -5.39
C SER A 153 -17.78 -2.49 -4.61
N TRP A 154 -17.20 -3.69 -4.51
CA TRP A 154 -15.93 -3.94 -3.82
C TRP A 154 -14.83 -2.95 -4.22
N MET A 155 -14.73 -2.58 -5.51
CA MET A 155 -13.72 -1.67 -6.02
C MET A 155 -13.88 -0.26 -5.44
N TRP A 156 -15.12 0.23 -5.37
CA TRP A 156 -15.43 1.56 -4.84
C TRP A 156 -15.38 1.61 -3.32
N ARG A 157 -15.47 0.46 -2.66
CA ARG A 157 -15.19 0.27 -1.23
C ARG A 157 -13.72 0.01 -0.93
N PHE A 158 -12.85 -0.05 -1.94
CA PHE A 158 -11.44 -0.40 -1.78
C PHE A 158 -11.23 -1.74 -1.06
N GLU A 159 -12.13 -2.70 -1.30
CA GLU A 159 -12.13 -4.03 -0.70
C GLU A 159 -11.16 -4.94 -1.46
N GLY A 160 -10.02 -5.21 -0.87
CA GLY A 160 -8.99 -6.08 -1.43
C GLY A 160 -7.59 -5.56 -1.16
N LEU A 161 -6.61 -6.22 -1.78
CA LEU A 161 -5.19 -5.99 -1.53
C LEU A 161 -4.42 -5.89 -2.83
N ASP A 162 -3.43 -4.99 -2.88
CA ASP A 162 -2.34 -5.11 -3.86
C ASP A 162 -1.16 -5.90 -3.29
N CYS A 163 -0.13 -6.09 -4.11
CA CYS A 163 0.99 -6.98 -3.79
C CYS A 163 1.69 -6.61 -2.47
N SER A 164 1.96 -5.32 -2.24
CA SER A 164 2.62 -4.85 -1.02
C SER A 164 1.61 -4.56 0.10
N GLY A 165 0.37 -4.19 -0.24
CA GLY A 165 -0.73 -4.01 0.70
C GLY A 165 -1.05 -5.28 1.49
N LEU A 166 -0.82 -6.45 0.88
CA LEU A 166 -0.97 -7.75 1.53
C LEU A 166 -0.02 -7.95 2.72
N LEU A 167 1.25 -7.57 2.58
CA LEU A 167 2.19 -7.60 3.70
C LEU A 167 1.94 -6.46 4.69
N TYR A 168 1.59 -5.28 4.17
CA TYR A 168 1.29 -4.10 4.98
C TYR A 168 0.14 -4.36 5.96
N GLU A 169 -0.96 -4.96 5.50
CA GLU A 169 -2.09 -5.36 6.36
C GLU A 169 -1.67 -6.45 7.36
N ALA A 170 -0.99 -7.50 6.90
CA ALA A 170 -0.59 -8.61 7.76
C ALA A 170 0.37 -8.19 8.89
N THR A 171 1.05 -7.06 8.73
CA THR A 171 2.08 -6.55 9.65
C THR A 171 1.65 -5.31 10.43
N ASP A 172 0.35 -4.97 10.43
CA ASP A 172 -0.18 -3.78 11.12
C ASP A 172 0.57 -2.50 10.71
N SER A 173 0.82 -2.34 9.40
CA SER A 173 1.55 -1.21 8.80
C SER A 173 3.06 -1.14 9.08
N TYR A 174 3.69 -2.20 9.58
CA TYR A 174 5.12 -2.21 9.90
C TYR A 174 6.04 -2.22 8.67
N THR A 175 5.65 -2.91 7.60
CA THR A 175 6.49 -3.00 6.40
C THR A 175 6.31 -1.79 5.47
N PRO A 176 7.28 -1.46 4.61
CA PRO A 176 7.10 -0.44 3.59
C PRO A 176 5.89 -0.73 2.71
N ARG A 177 5.08 0.29 2.40
CA ARG A 177 3.85 0.11 1.63
C ARG A 177 4.08 -0.03 0.12
N ASN A 178 5.21 0.44 -0.43
CA ASN A 178 5.54 0.30 -1.85
C ASN A 178 6.58 -0.81 -2.12
N SER A 179 6.37 -1.56 -3.20
CA SER A 179 7.32 -2.58 -3.65
C SER A 179 8.72 -2.03 -4.00
N ILE A 180 8.82 -0.77 -4.45
CA ILE A 180 10.11 -0.14 -4.74
C ILE A 180 10.95 0.03 -3.47
N ASP A 181 10.32 0.34 -2.34
CA ASP A 181 10.98 0.51 -1.05
C ASP A 181 11.36 -0.85 -0.46
N MET A 182 10.54 -1.88 -0.71
CA MET A 182 10.83 -3.26 -0.32
C MET A 182 12.10 -3.83 -0.96
N ILE A 183 12.59 -3.29 -2.07
CA ILE A 183 13.87 -3.72 -2.69
C ILE A 183 15.07 -3.45 -1.77
N LYS A 184 14.98 -2.49 -0.86
CA LYS A 184 16.03 -2.16 0.12
C LYS A 184 15.69 -2.61 1.54
N TYR A 185 14.53 -3.24 1.74
CA TYR A 185 14.03 -3.56 3.06
C TYR A 185 14.56 -4.92 3.53
N GLY A 186 15.30 -4.93 4.64
CA GLY A 186 15.94 -6.14 5.18
C GLY A 186 17.28 -6.49 4.51
N GLU A 187 17.81 -7.65 4.87
CA GLU A 187 19.10 -8.17 4.40
C GLU A 187 18.99 -8.81 3.01
N LYS A 188 20.11 -8.79 2.27
CA LYS A 188 20.18 -9.39 0.93
C LYS A 188 20.37 -10.90 1.06
N VAL A 189 19.57 -11.68 0.32
CA VAL A 189 19.81 -13.11 0.16
C VAL A 189 20.65 -13.34 -1.12
N PRO A 190 21.78 -14.08 -1.08
CA PRO A 190 22.71 -14.20 -2.19
C PRO A 190 22.20 -15.16 -3.28
N VAL A 191 21.22 -14.73 -4.07
CA VAL A 191 20.52 -15.54 -5.09
C VAL A 191 21.10 -15.44 -6.50
N GLN A 192 22.00 -14.48 -6.76
CA GLN A 192 22.56 -14.24 -8.09
C GLN A 192 23.26 -15.49 -8.66
N GLY A 193 22.98 -15.77 -9.94
CA GLY A 193 23.55 -16.92 -10.65
C GLY A 193 23.00 -18.30 -10.24
N LYS A 194 22.07 -18.35 -9.27
CA LYS A 194 21.50 -19.62 -8.78
C LYS A 194 20.27 -20.03 -9.58
N SER A 195 20.06 -21.35 -9.68
CA SER A 195 18.87 -21.92 -10.31
C SER A 195 17.62 -21.75 -9.42
N PRO A 196 16.39 -21.77 -9.99
CA PRO A 196 15.15 -21.69 -9.22
C PRO A 196 15.05 -22.68 -8.06
N LYS A 197 15.47 -23.93 -8.28
CA LYS A 197 15.49 -24.99 -7.26
C LYS A 197 16.45 -24.64 -6.11
N THR A 198 17.64 -24.13 -6.45
CA THR A 198 18.63 -23.71 -5.43
C THR A 198 18.11 -22.52 -4.64
N ILE A 199 17.50 -21.53 -5.31
CA ILE A 199 16.89 -20.38 -4.66
C ILE A 199 15.78 -20.84 -3.72
N ALA A 200 14.86 -21.71 -4.15
CA ALA A 200 13.78 -22.23 -3.31
C ALA A 200 14.30 -22.83 -1.99
N GLY A 201 15.38 -23.62 -2.05
CA GLY A 201 16.01 -24.21 -0.85
C GLY A 201 16.71 -23.22 0.09
N MET A 202 16.94 -21.98 -0.34
CA MET A 202 17.57 -20.93 0.49
C MET A 202 16.56 -20.02 1.20
N LEU A 203 15.32 -19.98 0.71
CA LEU A 203 14.31 -19.06 1.17
C LEU A 203 13.70 -19.52 2.50
N LYS A 204 13.46 -18.56 3.39
CA LYS A 204 12.79 -18.74 4.68
C LYS A 204 11.41 -18.09 4.64
N PRO A 205 10.47 -18.52 5.52
CA PRO A 205 9.19 -17.83 5.67
C PRO A 205 9.38 -16.33 5.89
N LEU A 206 8.56 -15.53 5.22
CA LEU A 206 8.59 -14.07 5.13
C LEU A 206 9.71 -13.47 4.27
N ASP A 207 10.61 -14.25 3.65
CA ASP A 207 11.50 -13.70 2.62
C ASP A 207 10.66 -13.09 1.47
N LEU A 208 11.14 -11.97 0.94
CA LEU A 208 10.49 -11.23 -0.15
C LEU A 208 11.24 -11.49 -1.45
N ILE A 209 10.52 -11.87 -2.51
CA ILE A 209 11.01 -11.89 -3.89
C ILE A 209 10.41 -10.66 -4.58
N VAL A 210 11.23 -9.64 -4.85
CA VAL A 210 10.76 -8.27 -5.08
C VAL A 210 11.40 -7.59 -6.29
N TRP A 211 10.59 -6.80 -7.01
CA TRP A 211 11.02 -5.90 -8.08
C TRP A 211 10.04 -4.71 -8.18
N PRO A 212 10.36 -3.64 -8.95
CA PRO A 212 9.46 -2.51 -9.07
C PRO A 212 8.11 -2.94 -9.65
N GLY A 213 7.05 -2.69 -8.87
CA GLY A 213 5.67 -2.98 -9.25
C GLY A 213 5.13 -4.34 -8.77
N HIS A 214 5.93 -5.19 -8.09
CA HIS A 214 5.40 -6.43 -7.51
C HIS A 214 6.28 -7.00 -6.40
N VAL A 215 5.65 -7.74 -5.48
CA VAL A 215 6.33 -8.53 -4.46
C VAL A 215 5.64 -9.89 -4.31
N ILE A 216 6.44 -10.94 -4.13
CA ILE A 216 5.99 -12.28 -3.75
C ILE A 216 6.57 -12.57 -2.35
N ILE A 217 5.73 -13.07 -1.44
CA ILE A 217 6.11 -13.36 -0.07
C ILE A 217 6.18 -14.88 0.13
N VAL A 218 7.25 -15.36 0.74
CA VAL A 218 7.42 -16.78 1.06
C VAL A 218 6.59 -17.12 2.30
N LEU A 219 5.71 -18.12 2.22
CA LEU A 219 4.89 -18.57 3.34
C LEU A 219 5.56 -19.69 4.14
N ASP A 220 6.23 -20.60 3.44
CA ASP A 220 6.95 -21.74 3.99
C ASP A 220 7.98 -22.26 2.96
N ASN A 221 8.54 -23.44 3.19
CA ASN A 221 9.53 -24.07 2.30
C ASN A 221 8.97 -24.51 0.93
N SER A 222 7.66 -24.42 0.71
CA SER A 222 6.98 -24.94 -0.46
C SER A 222 6.00 -23.95 -1.08
N GLN A 223 5.59 -22.89 -0.36
CA GLN A 223 4.54 -21.98 -0.79
C GLN A 223 4.96 -20.51 -0.78
N THR A 224 4.39 -19.77 -1.72
CA THR A 224 4.43 -18.31 -1.82
C THR A 224 3.03 -17.74 -1.88
N ILE A 225 2.89 -16.46 -1.54
CA ILE A 225 1.66 -15.68 -1.68
C ILE A 225 1.94 -14.34 -2.36
N ASP A 226 1.05 -13.94 -3.26
CA ASP A 226 1.07 -12.62 -3.88
C ASP A 226 -0.31 -12.19 -4.38
N ALA A 227 -0.59 -10.89 -4.35
CA ALA A 227 -1.78 -10.30 -4.95
C ALA A 227 -1.53 -9.94 -6.42
N VAL A 228 -2.26 -10.57 -7.33
CA VAL A 228 -1.98 -10.54 -8.77
C VAL A 228 -3.15 -9.94 -9.53
N ASN A 229 -2.88 -8.84 -10.24
CA ASN A 229 -3.84 -8.30 -11.20
C ASN A 229 -3.85 -9.15 -12.49
N PHE A 230 -2.67 -9.34 -13.09
CA PHE A 230 -2.47 -10.10 -14.33
C PHE A 230 -1.34 -11.12 -14.18
N ASP A 231 -1.54 -12.30 -14.76
CA ASP A 231 -0.51 -13.31 -14.97
C ASP A 231 -0.29 -13.48 -16.48
N GLY A 232 0.75 -12.82 -16.99
CA GLY A 232 0.90 -12.60 -18.42
C GLY A 232 -0.25 -11.75 -18.97
N LYS A 233 -0.96 -12.27 -19.98
CA LYS A 233 -2.14 -11.61 -20.57
C LYS A 233 -3.45 -11.94 -19.85
N LYS A 234 -3.43 -12.91 -18.92
CA LYS A 234 -4.63 -13.39 -18.24
C LYS A 234 -4.92 -12.51 -17.02
N HIS A 235 -6.11 -11.91 -16.99
CA HIS A 235 -6.61 -11.25 -15.79
C HIS A 235 -6.87 -12.29 -14.70
N VAL A 236 -6.26 -12.09 -13.54
CA VAL A 236 -6.39 -12.92 -12.34
C VAL A 236 -7.21 -12.20 -11.28
N GLY A 237 -6.84 -10.96 -10.96
CA GLY A 237 -7.60 -10.07 -10.08
C GLY A 237 -7.74 -10.56 -8.63
N ARG A 238 -6.77 -11.32 -8.09
CA ARG A 238 -6.87 -11.90 -6.73
C ARG A 238 -5.52 -12.27 -6.11
N VAL A 239 -5.55 -12.55 -4.82
CA VAL A 239 -4.47 -13.15 -4.03
C VAL A 239 -4.36 -14.63 -4.33
N LEU A 240 -3.14 -15.08 -4.64
CA LEU A 240 -2.84 -16.48 -4.96
C LEU A 240 -1.81 -17.04 -4.00
N ILE A 241 -2.05 -18.27 -3.53
CA ILE A 241 -1.00 -19.13 -2.98
C ILE A 241 -0.48 -20.02 -4.11
N ARG A 242 0.84 -20.09 -4.27
CA ARG A 242 1.50 -20.85 -5.33
C ARG A 242 2.65 -21.67 -4.77
N ASP A 243 2.94 -22.78 -5.44
CA ASP A 243 4.17 -23.55 -5.24
C ASP A 243 5.41 -22.67 -5.48
N LEU A 244 6.33 -22.65 -4.52
CA LEU A 244 7.49 -21.78 -4.47
C LEU A 244 8.44 -22.03 -5.66
N GLU A 245 8.82 -23.29 -5.89
CA GLU A 245 9.77 -23.62 -6.95
C GLU A 245 9.16 -23.35 -8.33
N LYS A 246 7.91 -23.74 -8.56
CA LYS A 246 7.20 -23.48 -9.83
C LYS A 246 7.04 -21.98 -10.08
N ASN A 247 6.75 -21.19 -9.04
CA ASN A 247 6.63 -19.74 -9.18
C ASN A 247 7.99 -19.09 -9.51
N LEU A 248 9.08 -19.56 -8.89
CA LEU A 248 10.44 -19.13 -9.22
C LEU A 248 10.83 -19.53 -10.65
N ARG A 249 10.50 -20.75 -11.10
CA ARG A 249 10.75 -21.19 -12.48
C ARG A 249 10.02 -20.31 -13.49
N ARG A 250 8.75 -19.99 -13.24
CA ARG A 250 7.96 -19.05 -14.04
C ARG A 250 8.62 -17.68 -14.06
N LEU A 251 8.98 -17.13 -12.90
CA LEU A 251 9.66 -15.84 -12.76
C LEU A 251 10.98 -15.78 -13.56
N SER A 252 11.76 -16.86 -13.52
CA SER A 252 13.03 -16.99 -14.24
C SER A 252 12.92 -17.02 -15.76
N THR A 253 11.72 -17.18 -16.33
CA THR A 253 11.54 -17.07 -17.79
C THR A 253 11.67 -15.64 -18.31
N TYR A 254 11.49 -14.64 -17.44
CA TYR A 254 11.46 -13.23 -17.83
C TYR A 254 12.27 -12.30 -16.91
N ARG A 255 12.74 -12.76 -15.75
CA ARG A 255 13.59 -11.99 -14.84
C ARG A 255 14.76 -12.80 -14.29
N THR A 256 15.89 -12.13 -14.10
CA THR A 256 17.13 -12.69 -13.55
C THR A 256 17.29 -12.32 -12.07
N PRO A 257 17.63 -13.27 -11.17
CA PRO A 257 17.95 -12.96 -9.78
C PRO A 257 19.24 -12.14 -9.66
N VAL A 258 19.21 -11.11 -8.82
CA VAL A 258 20.38 -10.28 -8.51
C VAL A 258 20.48 -10.05 -7.00
N ASN A 259 21.71 -9.93 -6.49
CA ASN A 259 21.93 -9.60 -5.07
C ASN A 259 21.70 -8.08 -4.86
N ASP A 260 22.34 -7.29 -5.73
CA ASP A 260 22.33 -5.84 -5.71
C ASP A 260 21.48 -5.27 -6.84
N PHE A 261 20.25 -4.87 -6.49
CA PHE A 261 19.27 -4.44 -7.48
C PHE A 261 19.74 -3.22 -8.27
N TYR A 262 20.26 -2.18 -7.61
CA TYR A 262 20.59 -0.90 -8.26
C TYR A 262 21.94 -0.88 -8.98
N SER A 263 22.93 -1.67 -8.54
CA SER A 263 24.24 -1.74 -9.21
C SER A 263 24.30 -2.79 -10.33
N SER A 264 23.37 -3.74 -10.38
CA SER A 264 23.33 -4.74 -11.45
C SER A 264 23.10 -4.10 -12.83
N PRO A 265 23.88 -4.49 -13.86
CA PRO A 265 23.73 -3.98 -15.24
C PRO A 265 22.44 -4.44 -15.93
N ILE A 266 21.79 -5.49 -15.43
CA ILE A 266 20.51 -5.98 -15.96
C ILE A 266 19.44 -4.90 -15.79
N ALA A 267 18.65 -4.65 -16.84
CA ALA A 267 17.56 -3.68 -16.79
C ALA A 267 16.51 -4.02 -15.73
N SER A 268 15.99 -3.00 -15.03
CA SER A 268 15.01 -3.11 -13.94
C SER A 268 13.83 -4.09 -14.19
N PRO A 269 13.11 -4.04 -15.33
CA PRO A 269 11.98 -4.96 -15.56
C PRO A 269 12.40 -6.42 -15.74
N ARG A 270 13.69 -6.69 -15.96
CA ARG A 270 14.28 -8.01 -16.22
C ARG A 270 15.06 -8.56 -15.02
N LYS A 271 14.96 -7.96 -13.83
CA LYS A 271 15.61 -8.47 -12.62
C LYS A 271 14.69 -8.47 -11.42
N TYR A 272 15.02 -9.30 -10.43
CA TYR A 272 14.41 -9.29 -9.11
C TYR A 272 15.48 -9.50 -8.03
N ALA A 273 15.19 -9.00 -6.84
CA ALA A 273 16.02 -9.22 -5.66
C ALA A 273 15.28 -10.09 -4.64
N VAL A 274 16.03 -10.70 -3.73
CA VAL A 274 15.48 -11.40 -2.57
C VAL A 274 15.92 -10.71 -1.29
N ARG A 275 14.97 -10.50 -0.37
CA ARG A 275 15.19 -9.82 0.90
C ARG A 275 14.66 -10.61 2.10
N ARG A 276 15.46 -10.65 3.16
CA ARG A 276 15.11 -11.21 4.47
C ARG A 276 14.94 -10.09 5.46
N TRP A 277 13.70 -9.81 5.86
CA TRP A 277 13.39 -8.64 6.68
C TRP A 277 12.94 -8.97 8.10
N TYR A 278 12.32 -10.13 8.30
CA TYR A 278 11.82 -10.52 9.62
C TYR A 278 13.00 -10.98 10.48
N PRO A 279 13.21 -10.40 11.68
CA PRO A 279 14.29 -10.81 12.57
C PRO A 279 14.11 -12.26 13.03
N GLU A 280 15.20 -13.01 13.14
CA GLU A 280 15.16 -14.40 13.62
C GLU A 280 14.84 -14.51 15.11
#